data_AF-A0A1F8XLH5-F1
#
_entry.id   AF-A0A1F8XLH5-F1
#
_cell.length_a   1.000
_cell.length_b   1.000
_cell.length_c   1.000
_cell.angle_alpha   90.00
_cell.angle_beta   90.00
_cell.angle_gamma   90.00
#
_symmetry.space_group_name_H-M   'P 1'
#
loop_
_entity.id
_entity.type
_entity.pdbx_description
1 polymer ?
#
loop_
_entity_poly.entity_id
_entity_poly.type
_entity_poly.pdbx_seq_one_letter_code
_entity_poly.pdbx_strand_id
1 'polypeptide(L)' 'MNPKDFDIVNQNRPELLKYCGGVKGMNVEPDEIVSRGGAAISTNFGEIDATVTSIMNEVEEKLADAYSRD' A
#
# COMPACT_ATOMS: atom_id res chain seq x y z
N MET A 1 -1.54 4.41 7.15
CA MET A 1 -0.61 4.84 6.05
C MET A 1 0.28 5.97 6.55
N ASN A 2 1.39 6.30 5.90
CA ASN A 2 2.27 7.37 6.41
C ASN A 2 1.53 8.72 6.58
N PRO A 3 1.73 9.48 7.67
CA PRO A 3 1.05 10.76 7.89
C PRO A 3 1.33 11.81 6.79
N LYS A 4 2.51 11.78 6.16
CA LYS A 4 2.87 12.73 5.10
C LYS A 4 2.14 12.47 3.78
N ASP A 5 1.65 11.25 3.59
CA ASP A 5 0.89 10.87 2.40
C ASP A 5 -0.63 10.93 2.66
N PHE A 6 -1.04 11.09 3.92
CA PHE A 6 -2.45 11.12 4.32
C PHE A 6 -3.23 12.24 3.62
N ASP A 7 -2.71 13.47 3.61
CA ASP A 7 -3.40 14.62 3.03
C ASP A 7 -3.65 14.45 1.53
N ILE A 8 -2.63 14.01 0.79
CA ILE A 8 -2.75 13.80 -0.66
C ILE A 8 -3.68 12.64 -0.99
N VAL A 9 -3.67 11.56 -0.21
CA VAL A 9 -4.59 10.43 -0.40
C VAL A 9 -6.02 10.83 -0.07
N ASN A 10 -6.23 11.60 0.99
CA ASN A 10 -7.57 12.04 1.37
C ASN A 10 -8.17 13.04 0.35
N GLN A 11 -7.35 13.93 -0.22
CA GLN A 11 -7.75 14.82 -1.31
C GLN A 11 -8.16 14.06 -2.58
N ASN A 12 -7.43 13.00 -2.94
CA ASN A 12 -7.68 12.20 -4.14
C ASN A 12 -8.58 10.97 -3.90
N ARG A 13 -9.12 10.81 -2.69
CA ARG A 13 -9.95 9.67 -2.28
C ARG A 13 -11.12 9.38 -3.22
N PRO A 14 -11.86 10.38 -3.74
CA PRO A 14 -12.93 10.14 -4.71
C PRO A 14 -12.45 9.48 -6.00
N GLU A 15 -11.23 9.77 -6.44
CA GLU A 15 -10.63 9.15 -7.63
C GLU A 15 -10.14 7.74 -7.32
N LEU A 16 -9.46 7.54 -6.19
CA LEU A 16 -9.01 6.21 -5.73
C LEU A 16 -10.16 5.21 -5.64
N LEU A 17 -11.32 5.63 -5.12
CA LEU A 17 -12.52 4.81 -5.02
C LEU A 17 -13.04 4.31 -6.38
N LYS A 18 -12.80 5.05 -7.47
CA LYS A 18 -13.17 4.61 -8.82
C LYS A 18 -12.32 3.42 -9.28
N TYR A 19 -11.03 3.41 -8.92
CA TYR A 19 -10.13 2.31 -9.24
C TYR A 19 -10.38 1.06 -8.39
N CYS A 20 -10.86 1.24 -7.16
CA CYS A 20 -11.19 0.13 -6.26
C CYS A 20 -12.56 -0.50 -6.53
N GLY A 21 -13.24 -0.19 -7.65
CA GLY A 21 -14.55 -0.78 -7.97
C GLY A 21 -15.69 -0.30 -7.06
N GLY A 22 -15.55 0.88 -6.44
CA GLY A 22 -16.62 1.49 -5.64
C GLY A 22 -16.77 0.92 -4.23
N VAL A 23 -15.68 0.40 -3.62
CA VAL A 23 -15.65 -0.05 -2.22
C VAL A 23 -16.29 1.02 -1.32
N LYS A 24 -17.38 0.64 -0.63
CA LYS A 24 -18.06 1.51 0.34
C LYS A 24 -17.41 1.34 1.71
N GLY A 25 -17.22 2.43 2.42
CA GLY A 25 -16.72 2.40 3.80
C GLY A 25 -15.21 2.21 3.96
N MET A 26 -14.41 2.45 2.92
CA MET A 26 -12.95 2.56 3.06
C MET A 26 -12.65 3.69 4.04
N ASN A 27 -11.98 3.41 5.17
CA ASN A 27 -11.42 4.42 6.06
C ASN A 27 -9.91 4.49 5.86
N VAL A 28 -9.35 5.69 5.94
CA VAL A 28 -7.90 5.90 5.82
C VAL A 28 -7.44 6.56 7.11
N GLU A 29 -6.38 6.04 7.71
CA GLU A 29 -5.83 6.53 8.96
C GLU A 29 -4.32 6.74 8.85
N PRO A 30 -3.78 7.83 9.42
CA PRO A 30 -2.35 8.04 9.51
C PRO A 30 -1.74 7.10 10.55
N ASP A 31 -0.58 6.53 10.21
CA ASP A 31 0.17 5.58 11.02
C ASP A 31 1.67 5.81 10.80
N GLU A 32 2.38 6.16 11.87
CA GLU A 32 3.82 6.48 11.86
C GLU A 32 4.71 5.27 11.60
N ILE A 33 4.21 4.05 11.84
CA ILE A 33 4.94 2.80 11.60
C ILE A 33 5.06 2.56 10.10
N VAL A 34 4.08 3.02 9.31
CA VAL A 34 4.08 2.85 7.86
C VAL A 34 5.01 3.88 7.22
N SER A 35 6.03 3.38 6.52
CA SER A 35 6.94 4.21 5.73
C SER A 35 6.22 4.92 4.57
N ARG A 36 6.76 6.06 4.16
CA ARG A 36 6.21 6.89 3.08
C ARG A 36 6.03 6.08 1.79
N GLY A 37 4.89 6.24 1.12
CA GLY A 37 4.52 5.54 -0.11
C GLY A 37 3.93 4.14 0.11
N GLY A 38 3.93 3.64 1.35
CA GLY A 38 3.29 2.38 1.72
C GLY A 38 1.92 2.55 2.37
N ALA A 39 1.17 1.46 2.41
CA ALA A 39 -0.09 1.35 3.15
C ALA A 39 -0.23 -0.03 3.82
N ALA A 40 -0.90 -0.07 4.96
CA ALA A 40 -1.43 -1.32 5.52
C ALA A 40 -2.94 -1.31 5.27
N ILE A 41 -3.47 -2.39 4.70
CA ILE A 41 -4.89 -2.47 4.33
C ILE A 41 -5.53 -3.57 5.16
N SER A 42 -6.47 -3.19 6.02
CA SER A 42 -7.28 -4.14 6.78
C SER A 42 -8.65 -4.30 6.11
N THR A 43 -9.02 -5.55 5.85
CA THR A 43 -10.31 -5.93 5.28
C THR A 43 -10.98 -6.97 6.16
N ASN A 44 -12.28 -7.19 5.96
CA ASN A 44 -13.02 -8.27 6.60
C ASN A 44 -12.54 -9.68 6.20
N PHE A 45 -11.72 -9.80 5.15
CA PHE A 45 -11.12 -11.06 4.70
C PHE A 45 -9.68 -11.25 5.22
N GLY A 46 -9.11 -10.24 5.90
CA GLY A 46 -7.75 -10.27 6.42
C GLY A 46 -7.00 -8.97 6.17
N GLU A 47 -5.73 -8.98 6.55
CA GLU A 47 -4.80 -7.86 6.37
C GLU A 47 -3.92 -8.08 5.15
N ILE A 48 -3.72 -7.02 4.39
CA ILE A 48 -2.85 -6.98 3.23
C ILE A 48 -1.72 -6.02 3.57
N ASP A 49 -0.50 -6.54 3.55
CA ASP A 49 0.71 -5.74 3.64
C ASP A 49 1.00 -5.13 2.27
N ALA A 50 0.81 -3.82 2.17
CA ALA A 50 1.21 -3.00 1.02
C ALA A 50 2.25 -1.96 1.46
N THR A 51 3.06 -2.26 2.47
CA THR A 51 4.15 -1.39 2.90
C THR A 51 5.23 -1.35 1.81
N VAL A 52 5.82 -0.17 1.62
CA VAL A 52 6.87 0.03 0.61
C VAL A 52 8.06 -0.90 0.84
N THR A 53 8.39 -1.19 2.10
CA THR A 53 9.48 -2.09 2.47
C THR A 53 9.24 -3.51 1.96
N SER A 54 8.05 -4.07 2.20
CA SER A 54 7.70 -5.41 1.68
C SER A 54 7.74 -5.46 0.16
N ILE A 55 7.20 -4.44 -0.51
CA ILE A 55 7.17 -4.37 -1.97
C ILE A 55 8.60 -4.33 -2.54
N MET A 56 9.49 -3.51 -1.95
CA MET A 56 10.87 -3.39 -2.42
C MET A 56 11.67 -4.67 -2.17
N ASN A 57 11.47 -5.33 -1.02
CA ASN A 57 12.09 -6.62 -0.73
C ASN A 57 11.64 -7.69 -1.74
N GLU A 58 10.35 -7.77 -2.05
CA GLU A 58 9.82 -8.72 -3.04
C GLU A 58 10.40 -8.46 -4.44
N VAL A 59 10.58 -7.19 -4.83
CA VAL A 59 11.23 -6.82 -6.08
C VAL A 59 12.69 -7.27 -6.09
N GLU A 60 13.43 -7.05 -5.00
CA GLU A 60 14.83 -7.45 -4.86
C GLU A 60 14.98 -8.97 -4.95
N GLU A 61 14.16 -9.73 -4.23
CA GLU A 61 14.16 -11.20 -4.27
C GLU A 61 13.89 -11.72 -5.69
N LYS A 62 12.86 -11.21 -6.36
CA LYS A 62 12.54 -11.62 -7.74
C LYS A 62 13.66 -11.28 -8.72
N LEU A 63 14.32 -10.15 -8.51
CA LEU A 63 15.44 -9.74 -9.34
C LEU A 63 16.65 -10.65 -9.11
N ALA A 64 16.99 -10.95 -7.86
CA ALA A 64 18.05 -11.88 -7.50
C ALA A 64 17.79 -13.29 -8.04
N ASP A 65 16.56 -13.79 -7.94
CA ASP A 65 16.15 -15.07 -8.52
C ASP A 65 16.28 -15.10 -10.05
N ALA A 66 15.98 -13.99 -10.73
CA ALA A 66 16.13 -13.89 -12.17
C ALA A 66 17.59 -13.96 -12.60
N TYR A 67 18.50 -13.27 -11.88
CA TYR A 67 19.93 -13.25 -12.17
C TYR A 67 20.70 -14.48 -11.67
N SER A 68 20.15 -15.24 -10.70
CA SER A 68 20.76 -16.48 -10.19
C SER A 68 20.47 -17.70 -11.07
N ARG A 69 19.66 -17.55 -12.12
CA ARG A 69 19.30 -18.61 -13.07
C ARG A 69 20.14 -18.61 -14.36
N ASP A 70 21.14 -17.74 -14.44
CA ASP A 70 22.24 -17.75 -15.44
C ASP A 70 23.51 -18.40 -14.86
#